data_AF-A0AAD7HYQ8-F1
#
_entry.id   AF-A0AAD7HYQ8-F1
#
_cell.length_a   1.000
_cell.length_b   1.000
_cell.length_c   1.000
_cell.angle_alpha   90.00
_cell.angle_beta   90.00
_cell.angle_gamma   90.00
#
_symmetry.space_group_name_H-M   'P 1'
#
loop_
_entity.id
_entity.type
_entity.pdbx_description
1 polymer ?
#
loop_
_entity_poly.entity_id
_entity_poly.type
_entity_poly.pdbx_seq_one_letter_code
_entity_poly.pdbx_strand_id
1 'polypeptide(L)'
;AQESVCMTVTRLIQDLVLNQAGIDSDTACDGILESCNDICDAHSIPFCDLLEKTNIQGHTPHYWVISGSAGPPPPELPPLIRVLIEYCSPLKESTVTDIRLACLRTCDQWLFQSLRMTPEFNALSQTDRLLLGVEVTPDTVVFGPFTVEFEFPHFQQRMRISQSVKLEFVSHARMWRIQFFVGSHKSNSQVGPGQWGAGLALLENSPVANIRATYTIE
;
A
#
# COMPACT_ATOMS: atom_id res chain seq x y z
N ALA A 1 24.64 20.85 14.41
CA ALA A 1 24.24 19.79 15.37
C ALA A 1 23.15 18.92 14.77
N GLN A 2 21.97 19.46 14.43
CA GLN A 2 20.84 18.72 13.85
C GLN A 2 21.21 17.90 12.59
N GLU A 3 22.01 18.45 11.67
CA GLU A 3 22.43 17.72 10.46
C GLU A 3 23.27 16.46 10.78
N SER A 4 24.11 16.52 11.81
CA SER A 4 24.88 15.36 12.28
C SER A 4 23.97 14.28 12.87
N VAL A 5 22.90 14.68 13.56
CA VAL A 5 21.92 13.76 14.14
C VAL A 5 21.12 13.08 13.04
N CYS A 6 20.63 13.85 12.05
CA CYS A 6 19.94 13.29 10.88
C CYS A 6 20.80 12.25 10.14
N MET A 7 22.10 12.51 9.96
CA MET A 7 23.01 11.54 9.32
C MET A 7 23.17 10.25 10.14
N THR A 8 23.32 10.37 11.46
CA THR A 8 23.46 9.21 12.35
C THR A 8 22.19 8.37 12.35
N VAL A 9 21.03 9.00 12.56
CA VAL A 9 19.73 8.31 12.55
C VAL A 9 19.45 7.68 11.19
N THR A 10 19.74 8.40 10.09
CA THR A 10 19.64 7.86 8.74
C THR A 10 20.48 6.59 8.60
N ARG A 11 21.77 6.63 8.98
CA ARG A 11 22.64 5.44 8.89
C ARG A 11 22.12 4.26 9.70
N LEU A 12 21.61 4.50 10.91
CA LEU A 12 21.01 3.45 11.74
C LEU A 12 19.79 2.82 11.06
N ILE A 13 18.92 3.64 10.45
CA ILE A 13 17.79 3.14 9.66
C ILE A 13 18.30 2.33 8.45
N GLN A 14 19.33 2.80 7.75
CA GLN A 14 19.90 2.09 6.61
C GLN A 14 20.43 0.71 7.02
N ASP A 15 21.19 0.65 8.11
CA ASP A 15 21.75 -0.60 8.62
C ASP A 15 20.64 -1.55 9.08
N LEU A 16 19.58 -1.03 9.71
CA LEU A 16 18.42 -1.82 10.13
C LEU A 16 17.70 -2.45 8.93
N VAL A 17 17.44 -1.65 7.90
CA VAL A 17 16.71 -2.09 6.69
C VAL A 17 17.53 -3.08 5.86
N LEU A 18 18.84 -2.86 5.73
CA LEU A 18 19.71 -3.74 4.94
C LEU A 18 20.02 -5.07 5.65
N ASN A 19 19.98 -5.11 6.98
CA ASN A 19 20.29 -6.31 7.78
C ASN A 19 19.06 -6.98 8.40
N GLN A 20 17.87 -6.70 7.87
CA GLN A 20 16.60 -7.20 8.40
C GLN A 20 16.48 -8.73 8.49
N ALA A 21 17.27 -9.49 7.71
CA ALA A 21 17.26 -10.95 7.72
C ALA A 21 17.85 -11.58 9.00
N GLY A 22 18.47 -10.77 9.88
CA GLY A 22 19.00 -11.22 11.17
C GLY A 22 18.18 -10.73 12.38
N ILE A 23 17.03 -10.09 12.15
CA ILE A 23 16.21 -9.51 13.22
C ILE A 23 15.00 -10.41 13.49
N ASP A 24 15.18 -11.35 14.41
CA ASP A 24 14.18 -12.37 14.74
C ASP A 24 13.13 -11.90 15.78
N SER A 25 13.15 -10.64 16.23
CA SER A 25 12.25 -10.16 17.29
C SER A 25 11.74 -8.73 17.08
N ASP A 26 10.41 -8.57 17.12
CA ASP A 26 9.67 -7.30 17.16
C ASP A 26 10.29 -6.30 18.15
N THR A 27 10.66 -6.79 19.33
CA THR A 27 11.19 -5.97 20.43
C THR A 27 12.52 -5.28 20.12
N ALA A 28 13.35 -5.87 19.25
CA ALA A 28 14.64 -5.31 18.87
C ALA A 28 14.49 -4.20 17.82
N CYS A 29 13.59 -4.38 16.85
CA CYS A 29 13.23 -3.33 15.88
C CYS A 29 12.61 -2.13 16.56
N ASP A 30 11.63 -2.38 17.44
CA ASP A 30 10.90 -1.33 18.16
C ASP A 30 11.85 -0.50 19.02
N GLY A 31 12.73 -1.14 19.80
CA GLY A 31 13.68 -0.42 20.65
C GLY A 31 14.69 0.44 19.87
N ILE A 32 15.13 0.00 18.69
CA ILE A 32 16.03 0.79 17.83
C ILE A 32 15.30 2.00 17.25
N LEU A 33 14.08 1.81 16.75
CA LEU A 33 13.28 2.88 16.15
C LEU A 33 12.79 3.88 17.21
N GLU A 34 12.39 3.40 18.39
CA GLU A 34 12.04 4.23 19.56
C GLU A 34 13.24 5.07 19.99
N SER A 35 14.43 4.47 20.11
CA SER A 35 15.64 5.23 20.41
C SER A 35 15.98 6.27 19.35
N CYS A 36 15.77 5.96 18.07
CA CYS A 36 15.93 6.92 16.98
C CYS A 36 14.90 8.05 17.07
N ASN A 37 13.65 7.75 17.43
CA ASN A 37 12.59 8.72 17.63
C ASN A 37 12.91 9.65 18.80
N ASP A 38 13.33 9.12 19.95
CA ASP A 38 13.71 9.91 21.14
C ASP A 38 14.85 10.89 20.83
N ILE A 39 15.86 10.43 20.08
CA ILE A 39 16.96 11.28 19.63
C ILE A 39 16.45 12.38 18.68
N CYS A 40 15.53 12.06 17.78
CA CYS A 40 14.93 13.04 16.88
C CYS A 40 14.09 14.07 17.64
N ASP A 41 13.29 13.63 18.61
CA ASP A 41 12.46 14.47 19.47
C ASP A 41 13.31 15.42 20.32
N ALA A 42 14.40 14.93 20.91
CA ALA A 42 15.36 15.76 21.66
C ALA A 42 16.00 16.88 20.82
N HIS A 43 16.03 16.71 19.49
CA HIS A 43 16.60 17.67 18.55
C HIS A 43 15.56 18.40 17.69
N SER A 44 14.26 18.22 17.99
CA SER A 44 13.13 18.80 17.25
C SER A 44 13.13 18.46 15.74
N ILE A 45 13.53 17.23 15.41
CA ILE A 45 13.52 16.70 14.06
C ILE A 45 12.31 15.76 13.94
N PRO A 46 11.37 15.97 13.01
CA PRO A 46 10.29 15.03 12.78
C PRO A 46 10.84 13.71 12.23
N PHE A 47 10.73 12.63 13.01
CA PHE A 47 11.25 11.31 12.63
C PHE A 47 10.62 10.77 11.34
N CYS A 48 9.31 11.00 11.14
CA CYS A 48 8.59 10.69 9.90
C CYS A 48 9.25 11.30 8.65
N ASP A 49 9.75 12.54 8.71
CA ASP A 49 10.41 13.16 7.55
C ASP A 49 11.72 12.45 7.17
N LEU A 50 12.41 11.80 8.12
CA LEU A 50 13.58 10.98 7.82
C LEU A 50 13.21 9.63 7.20
N LEU A 51 12.09 9.04 7.64
CA LEU A 51 11.59 7.76 7.14
C LEU A 51 10.92 7.87 5.75
N GLU A 52 10.39 9.04 5.41
CA GLU A 52 9.78 9.29 4.10
C GLU A 52 10.74 9.93 3.09
N LYS A 53 11.97 10.24 3.50
CA LYS A 53 13.00 10.78 2.60
C LYS A 53 13.66 9.66 1.82
N THR A 54 13.91 9.91 0.53
CA THR A 54 14.70 9.03 -0.33
C THR A 54 16.18 9.08 0.07
N ASN A 55 16.54 8.30 1.08
CA ASN A 55 17.87 8.32 1.69
C ASN A 55 18.71 7.08 1.33
N ILE A 56 18.14 6.05 0.71
CA ILE A 56 18.86 4.83 0.30
C ILE A 56 18.71 4.67 -1.21
N GLN A 57 19.80 4.95 -1.95
CA GLN A 57 19.89 4.73 -3.41
C GLN A 57 18.69 5.32 -4.20
N GLY A 58 18.15 6.46 -3.77
CA GLY A 58 17.03 7.14 -4.44
C GLY A 58 15.64 6.64 -4.04
N HIS A 59 15.53 5.71 -3.09
CA HIS A 59 14.26 5.22 -2.55
C HIS A 59 14.18 5.42 -1.03
N THR A 60 12.96 5.33 -0.52
CA THR A 60 12.62 5.38 0.90
C THR A 60 13.04 4.10 1.64
N PRO A 61 13.28 4.16 2.97
CA PRO A 61 13.41 2.98 3.82
C PRO A 61 12.29 1.95 3.62
N HIS A 62 11.05 2.40 3.46
CA HIS A 62 9.87 1.56 3.20
C HIS A 62 10.06 0.67 1.96
N TYR A 63 10.57 1.23 0.87
CA TYR A 63 10.82 0.49 -0.36
C TYR A 63 11.82 -0.66 -0.16
N TRP A 64 12.89 -0.42 0.61
CA TRP A 64 13.96 -1.39 0.81
C TRP A 64 13.55 -2.51 1.75
N VAL A 65 12.78 -2.20 2.81
CA VAL A 65 12.28 -3.25 3.72
C VAL A 65 11.37 -4.22 2.99
N ILE A 66 10.44 -3.69 2.18
CA ILE A 66 9.55 -4.49 1.34
C ILE A 66 10.36 -5.32 0.34
N SER A 67 11.34 -4.71 -0.32
CA SER A 67 12.16 -5.40 -1.32
C SER A 67 12.99 -6.54 -0.74
N GLY A 68 13.48 -6.37 0.49
CA GLY A 68 14.25 -7.41 1.19
C GLY A 68 13.39 -8.45 1.89
N SER A 69 12.06 -8.26 1.99
CA SER A 69 11.14 -9.21 2.64
C SER A 69 10.77 -10.38 1.72
N ALA A 70 11.50 -10.56 0.62
CA ALA A 70 11.24 -11.61 -0.36
C ALA A 70 11.34 -12.99 0.29
N GLY A 71 10.21 -13.68 0.40
CA GLY A 71 10.11 -14.97 1.05
C GLY A 71 8.70 -15.57 0.92
N PRO A 72 8.45 -16.76 1.48
CA PRO A 72 7.10 -17.30 1.57
C PRO A 72 6.22 -16.33 2.39
N PRO A 73 4.93 -16.17 2.03
CA PRO A 73 4.05 -15.23 2.71
C PRO A 73 3.94 -15.58 4.19
N PRO A 74 4.37 -14.68 5.11
CA PRO A 74 4.19 -14.89 6.53
C PRO A 74 2.69 -14.81 6.89
N PRO A 75 2.29 -15.29 8.07
CA PRO A 75 0.90 -15.14 8.53
C PRO A 75 0.52 -13.67 8.80
N GLU A 76 1.51 -12.84 9.13
CA GLU A 76 1.33 -11.45 9.52
C GLU A 76 2.38 -10.55 8.86
N LEU A 77 2.06 -9.25 8.74
CA LEU A 77 2.94 -8.26 8.15
C LEU A 77 4.29 -8.26 8.92
N PRO A 78 5.45 -8.27 8.24
CA PRO A 78 6.73 -8.21 8.90
C PRO A 78 6.79 -7.05 9.92
N PRO A 79 7.26 -7.30 11.17
CA PRO A 79 7.21 -6.32 12.25
C PRO A 79 7.84 -4.98 11.88
N LEU A 80 8.99 -5.02 11.19
CA LEU A 80 9.68 -3.82 10.73
C LEU A 80 8.85 -2.99 9.75
N ILE A 81 8.09 -3.63 8.86
CA ILE A 81 7.19 -2.93 7.92
C ILE A 81 6.05 -2.26 8.69
N ARG A 82 5.44 -2.99 9.64
CA ARG A 82 4.34 -2.46 10.48
C ARG A 82 4.76 -1.20 11.21
N VAL A 83 5.88 -1.29 11.92
CA VAL A 83 6.36 -0.21 12.81
C VAL A 83 6.77 1.01 12.01
N LEU A 84 7.45 0.84 10.87
CA LEU A 84 7.83 1.96 10.00
C LEU A 84 6.60 2.72 9.47
N ILE A 85 5.55 2.00 9.08
CA ILE A 85 4.31 2.60 8.57
C ILE A 85 3.57 3.33 9.69
N GLU A 86 3.53 2.77 10.90
CA GLU A 86 2.91 3.40 12.08
C GLU A 86 3.58 4.74 12.42
N TYR A 87 4.92 4.82 12.39
CA TYR A 87 5.67 6.08 12.61
C TYR A 87 5.41 7.15 11.54
N CYS A 88 4.94 6.75 10.36
CA CYS A 88 4.73 7.66 9.23
C CYS A 88 3.25 7.96 8.94
N SER A 89 2.34 7.62 9.85
CA SER A 89 0.91 7.86 9.63
C SER A 89 0.53 9.34 9.78
N PRO A 90 -0.11 9.99 8.78
CA PRO A 90 -0.48 9.48 7.45
C PRO A 90 0.66 9.54 6.42
N LEU A 91 0.81 8.48 5.62
CA LEU A 91 1.86 8.37 4.61
C LEU A 91 1.71 9.42 3.49
N LYS A 92 2.83 10.04 3.09
CA LYS A 92 2.91 10.87 1.88
C LYS A 92 2.69 10.04 0.62
N GLU A 93 2.05 10.65 -0.38
CA GLU A 93 1.79 10.02 -1.68
C GLU A 93 3.06 9.52 -2.38
N SER A 94 4.19 10.22 -2.22
CA SER A 94 5.50 9.77 -2.70
C SER A 94 5.93 8.46 -2.04
N THR A 95 5.75 8.32 -0.73
CA THR A 95 6.08 7.12 0.04
C THR A 95 5.19 5.95 -0.39
N VAL A 96 3.88 6.19 -0.56
CA VAL A 96 2.93 5.18 -1.07
C VAL A 96 3.32 4.71 -2.48
N THR A 97 3.77 5.63 -3.34
CA THR A 97 4.25 5.29 -4.69
C THR A 97 5.49 4.41 -4.64
N ASP A 98 6.44 4.72 -3.76
CA ASP A 98 7.65 3.92 -3.55
C ASP A 98 7.33 2.52 -2.98
N ILE A 99 6.39 2.42 -2.03
CA ILE A 99 5.89 1.14 -1.53
C ILE A 99 5.27 0.31 -2.66
N ARG A 100 4.42 0.92 -3.50
CA ARG A 100 3.83 0.26 -4.67
C ARG A 100 4.90 -0.27 -5.63
N LEU A 101 5.95 0.51 -5.88
CA LEU A 101 7.10 0.12 -6.70
C LEU A 101 7.83 -1.08 -6.11
N ALA A 102 8.04 -1.11 -4.80
CA ALA A 102 8.67 -2.24 -4.12
C ALA A 102 7.84 -3.53 -4.26
N CYS A 103 6.53 -3.47 -4.00
CA CYS A 103 5.62 -4.60 -4.18
C CYS A 103 5.58 -5.09 -5.64
N LEU A 104 5.62 -4.17 -6.61
CA LEU A 104 5.68 -4.51 -8.03
C LEU A 104 6.96 -5.27 -8.38
N ARG A 105 8.10 -4.84 -7.81
CA ARG A 105 9.41 -5.45 -8.03
C ARG A 105 9.50 -6.86 -7.46
N THR A 106 8.96 -7.09 -6.26
CA THR A 106 8.96 -8.42 -5.62
C THR A 106 7.85 -9.33 -6.15
N CYS A 107 6.87 -8.78 -6.87
CA CYS A 107 5.63 -9.47 -7.25
C CYS A 107 4.88 -10.04 -6.03
N ASP A 108 5.07 -9.44 -4.85
CA ASP A 108 4.49 -9.93 -3.61
C ASP A 108 3.07 -9.38 -3.42
N GLN A 109 2.12 -10.12 -3.98
CA GLN A 109 0.71 -9.80 -3.87
C GLN A 109 0.18 -9.92 -2.44
N TRP A 110 0.67 -10.89 -1.66
CA TRP A 110 0.22 -11.07 -0.28
C TRP A 110 0.60 -9.84 0.52
N LEU A 111 1.86 -9.41 0.43
CA LEU A 111 2.35 -8.22 1.13
C LEU A 111 1.60 -6.96 0.69
N PHE A 112 1.33 -6.81 -0.62
CA PHE A 112 0.55 -5.69 -1.13
C PHE A 112 -0.88 -5.65 -0.57
N GLN A 113 -1.56 -6.80 -0.46
CA GLN A 113 -2.89 -6.84 0.17
C GLN A 113 -2.80 -6.58 1.67
N SER A 114 -1.83 -7.19 2.38
CA SER A 114 -1.60 -6.94 3.80
C SER A 114 -1.33 -5.47 4.10
N LEU A 115 -0.59 -4.77 3.24
CA LEU A 115 -0.40 -3.33 3.33
C LEU A 115 -1.71 -2.57 3.11
N ARG A 116 -2.51 -2.94 2.10
CA ARG A 116 -3.83 -2.34 1.86
C ARG A 116 -4.86 -2.57 2.97
N MET A 117 -4.58 -3.48 3.90
CA MET A 117 -5.37 -3.68 5.09
C MET A 117 -5.09 -2.67 6.20
N THR A 118 -3.91 -2.04 6.18
CA THR A 118 -3.54 -1.12 7.24
C THR A 118 -4.20 0.25 7.00
N PRO A 119 -4.72 0.90 8.05
CA PRO A 119 -5.42 2.17 7.90
C PRO A 119 -4.51 3.30 7.42
N GLU A 120 -3.19 3.17 7.61
CA GLU A 120 -2.16 4.13 7.19
C GLU A 120 -1.94 4.10 5.67
N PHE A 121 -2.07 2.92 5.05
CA PHE A 121 -1.83 2.73 3.62
C PHE A 121 -3.13 2.84 2.78
N ASN A 122 -4.24 2.37 3.35
CA ASN A 122 -5.55 2.45 2.72
C ASN A 122 -6.49 3.22 3.66
N ALA A 123 -6.29 4.54 3.68
CA ALA A 123 -7.28 5.46 4.20
C ALA A 123 -8.52 5.39 3.29
N LEU A 124 -9.37 4.36 3.51
CA LEU A 124 -10.76 4.42 3.09
C LEU A 124 -11.26 5.81 3.48
N SER A 125 -11.86 6.51 2.51
CA SER A 125 -12.46 7.82 2.74
C SER A 125 -13.21 7.78 4.07
N GLN A 126 -12.88 8.67 5.00
CA GLN A 126 -13.53 8.74 6.32
C GLN A 126 -15.07 8.77 6.18
N THR A 127 -15.52 9.36 5.07
CA THR A 127 -16.90 9.37 4.58
C THR A 127 -17.49 7.96 4.34
N ASP A 128 -16.75 7.06 3.69
CA ASP A 128 -17.22 5.69 3.43
C ASP A 128 -17.33 4.90 4.73
N ARG A 129 -16.35 5.04 5.64
CA ARG A 129 -16.41 4.41 6.98
C ARG A 129 -17.63 4.90 7.79
N LEU A 130 -17.89 6.21 7.74
CA LEU A 130 -18.99 6.83 8.48
C LEU A 130 -20.36 6.52 7.87
N LEU A 131 -20.47 6.44 6.54
CA LEU A 131 -21.73 6.16 5.84
C LEU A 131 -22.09 4.66 5.80
N LEU A 132 -21.09 3.78 5.90
CA LEU A 132 -21.32 2.33 5.94
C LEU A 132 -21.70 1.82 7.34
N GLY A 133 -21.39 2.58 8.40
CA GLY A 133 -21.90 2.35 9.76
C GLY A 133 -21.46 1.04 10.42
N VAL A 134 -20.58 0.28 9.76
CA VAL A 134 -20.09 -1.05 10.15
C VAL A 134 -18.59 -1.09 9.84
N GLU A 135 -17.83 -1.85 10.63
CA GLU A 135 -16.48 -2.28 10.27
C GLU A 135 -16.55 -3.02 8.92
N VAL A 136 -16.18 -2.32 7.84
CA VAL A 136 -16.23 -2.88 6.50
C VAL A 136 -15.14 -3.92 6.40
N THR A 137 -15.51 -5.19 6.26
CA THR A 137 -14.55 -6.22 5.93
C THR A 137 -13.84 -5.85 4.63
N PRO A 138 -12.53 -6.10 4.54
CA PRO A 138 -11.77 -5.68 3.39
C PRO A 138 -12.13 -6.40 2.10
N ASP A 139 -11.84 -5.73 0.99
CA ASP A 139 -11.91 -6.34 -0.32
C ASP A 139 -10.80 -7.39 -0.47
N THR A 140 -11.14 -8.58 -0.96
CA THR A 140 -10.19 -9.68 -1.10
C THR A 140 -9.89 -9.98 -2.58
N VAL A 141 -8.68 -10.51 -2.83
CA VAL A 141 -8.22 -10.94 -4.15
C VAL A 141 -7.60 -12.32 -4.01
N VAL A 142 -8.14 -13.32 -4.70
CA VAL A 142 -7.63 -14.69 -4.71
C VAL A 142 -7.18 -15.05 -6.13
N PHE A 143 -5.98 -15.62 -6.26
CA PHE A 143 -5.43 -16.03 -7.54
C PHE A 143 -5.59 -17.54 -7.72
N GLY A 144 -6.25 -17.93 -8.80
CA GLY A 144 -6.17 -19.27 -9.36
C GLY A 144 -5.09 -19.35 -10.46
N PRO A 145 -4.90 -20.53 -11.09
CA PRO A 145 -3.88 -20.72 -12.13
C PRO A 145 -4.02 -19.75 -13.32
N PHE A 146 -5.26 -19.40 -13.68
CA PHE A 146 -5.58 -18.48 -14.78
C PHE A 146 -6.76 -17.56 -14.45
N THR A 147 -7.16 -17.50 -13.19
CA THR A 147 -8.34 -16.77 -12.73
C THR A 147 -7.96 -15.85 -11.59
N VAL A 148 -8.65 -14.72 -11.49
CA VAL A 148 -8.57 -13.84 -10.33
C VAL A 148 -9.98 -13.66 -9.82
N GLU A 149 -10.19 -14.03 -8.57
CA GLU A 149 -11.47 -13.91 -7.87
C GLU A 149 -11.39 -12.69 -6.94
N PHE A 150 -12.45 -11.89 -6.97
CA PHE A 150 -12.56 -10.66 -6.19
C PHE A 150 -13.80 -10.75 -5.30
N GLU A 151 -13.65 -10.43 -4.02
CA GLU A 151 -14.77 -10.29 -3.10
C GLU A 151 -14.87 -8.85 -2.62
N PHE A 152 -16.06 -8.27 -2.76
CA PHE A 152 -16.36 -6.90 -2.34
C PHE A 152 -17.48 -6.91 -1.31
N PRO A 153 -17.15 -6.88 -0.01
CA PRO A 153 -18.16 -6.77 1.03
C PRO A 153 -19.00 -5.51 0.87
N HIS A 154 -20.31 -5.65 1.11
CA HIS A 154 -21.29 -4.57 1.00
C HIS A 154 -21.28 -3.85 -0.37
N PHE A 155 -20.93 -4.55 -1.45
CA PHE A 155 -20.75 -3.97 -2.79
C PHE A 155 -21.91 -3.06 -3.23
N GLN A 156 -23.15 -3.54 -3.13
CA GLN A 156 -24.33 -2.76 -3.54
C GLN A 156 -24.51 -1.48 -2.72
N GLN A 157 -24.25 -1.54 -1.41
CA GLN A 157 -24.35 -0.39 -0.51
C GLN A 157 -23.26 0.64 -0.84
N ARG A 158 -22.02 0.17 -1.06
CA ARG A 158 -20.89 1.02 -1.47
C ARG A 158 -21.12 1.65 -2.84
N MET A 159 -21.66 0.90 -3.80
CA MET A 159 -22.04 1.44 -5.10
C MET A 159 -23.18 2.47 -5.00
N ARG A 160 -24.12 2.32 -4.08
CA ARG A 160 -25.20 3.29 -3.85
C ARG A 160 -24.68 4.58 -3.21
N ILE A 161 -23.75 4.47 -2.27
CA ILE A 161 -23.25 5.58 -1.46
C ILE A 161 -22.09 6.30 -2.16
N SER A 162 -21.00 5.58 -2.40
CA SER A 162 -19.74 6.11 -2.91
C SER A 162 -19.73 6.20 -4.45
N GLN A 163 -20.68 5.53 -5.12
CA GLN A 163 -20.79 5.46 -6.59
C GLN A 163 -19.54 4.90 -7.30
N SER A 164 -18.57 4.39 -6.54
CA SER A 164 -17.40 3.71 -7.06
C SER A 164 -16.80 2.77 -6.02
N VAL A 165 -16.40 1.59 -6.48
CA VAL A 165 -15.67 0.58 -5.71
C VAL A 165 -14.39 0.24 -6.49
N LYS A 166 -13.23 0.26 -5.84
CA LYS A 166 -11.92 0.10 -6.48
C LYS A 166 -11.07 -0.90 -5.71
N LEU A 167 -10.34 -1.74 -6.41
CA LEU A 167 -9.44 -2.73 -5.83
C LEU A 167 -8.16 -2.81 -6.68
N GLU A 168 -7.02 -2.67 -6.02
CA GLU A 168 -5.70 -2.75 -6.64
C GLU A 168 -5.09 -4.13 -6.35
N PHE A 169 -4.41 -4.71 -7.33
CA PHE A 169 -3.72 -6.00 -7.17
C PHE A 169 -2.48 -6.08 -8.05
N VAL A 170 -1.52 -6.91 -7.63
CA VAL A 170 -0.30 -7.21 -8.36
C VAL A 170 -0.43 -8.60 -8.98
N SER A 171 -0.16 -8.71 -10.28
CA SER A 171 -0.12 -9.98 -11.00
C SER A 171 0.90 -9.90 -12.12
N HIS A 172 1.77 -10.91 -12.24
CA HIS A 172 2.77 -11.01 -13.31
C HIS A 172 3.61 -9.72 -13.49
N ALA A 173 4.18 -9.20 -12.40
CA ALA A 173 4.98 -7.97 -12.38
C ALA A 173 4.23 -6.73 -12.93
N ARG A 174 2.90 -6.70 -12.77
CA ARG A 174 2.02 -5.60 -13.17
C ARG A 174 1.06 -5.28 -12.05
N MET A 175 0.85 -3.99 -11.83
CA MET A 175 -0.16 -3.52 -10.91
C MET A 175 -1.42 -3.15 -11.69
N TRP A 176 -2.52 -3.71 -11.24
CA TRP A 176 -3.83 -3.61 -11.86
C TRP A 176 -4.79 -2.91 -10.90
N ARG A 177 -5.76 -2.22 -11.47
CA ARG A 177 -6.91 -1.70 -10.74
C ARG A 177 -8.18 -2.15 -11.44
N ILE A 178 -9.02 -2.88 -10.71
CA ILE A 178 -10.41 -3.08 -11.09
C ILE A 178 -11.25 -2.01 -10.41
N GLN A 179 -12.15 -1.40 -11.16
CA GLN A 179 -13.04 -0.36 -10.66
C GLN A 179 -14.46 -0.61 -11.17
N PHE A 180 -15.41 -0.61 -10.25
CA PHE A 180 -16.83 -0.45 -10.52
C PHE A 180 -17.23 0.98 -10.26
N PHE A 181 -18.10 1.54 -11.10
CA PHE A 181 -18.51 2.93 -10.99
C PHE A 181 -19.90 3.17 -11.60
N VAL A 182 -20.56 4.23 -11.16
CA VAL A 182 -21.78 4.74 -11.79
C VAL A 182 -21.38 5.81 -12.81
N GLY A 183 -21.83 5.67 -14.05
CA GLY A 183 -21.59 6.62 -15.11
C GLY A 183 -22.08 8.02 -14.72
N SER A 184 -21.24 9.02 -14.98
CA SER A 184 -21.51 10.43 -14.69
C SER A 184 -21.49 11.22 -15.98
N HIS A 185 -22.25 12.32 -16.03
CA HIS A 185 -22.24 13.26 -17.16
C HIS A 185 -20.86 13.89 -17.43
N LYS A 186 -19.92 13.78 -16.47
CA LYS A 186 -18.60 14.40 -16.54
C LYS A 186 -17.47 13.45 -16.98
N SER A 187 -17.71 12.14 -17.09
CA SER A 187 -16.66 11.19 -17.48
C SER A 187 -16.73 10.89 -18.98
N ASN A 188 -15.56 10.82 -19.64
CA ASN A 188 -15.40 10.30 -21.01
C ASN A 188 -15.67 8.77 -21.11
N SER A 189 -16.40 8.20 -20.14
CA SER A 189 -16.78 6.79 -20.15
C SER A 189 -17.89 6.55 -21.15
N GLN A 190 -17.84 5.42 -21.87
CA GLN A 190 -18.95 4.95 -22.69
C GLN A 190 -20.21 4.56 -21.89
N VAL A 191 -20.12 4.64 -20.55
CA VAL A 191 -21.19 4.31 -19.62
C VAL A 191 -22.10 5.53 -19.46
N GLY A 192 -23.38 5.37 -19.77
CA GLY A 192 -24.37 6.44 -19.66
C GLY A 192 -24.61 6.89 -18.21
N PRO A 193 -25.11 8.11 -18.00
CA PRO A 193 -25.44 8.62 -16.67
C PRO A 193 -26.34 7.67 -15.89
N GLY A 194 -25.96 7.33 -14.66
CA GLY A 194 -26.72 6.42 -13.79
C GLY A 194 -26.57 4.92 -14.12
N GLN A 195 -25.89 4.56 -15.22
CA GLN A 195 -25.59 3.16 -15.54
C GLN A 195 -24.37 2.69 -14.75
N TRP A 196 -24.30 1.40 -14.46
CA TRP A 196 -23.14 0.80 -13.83
C TRP A 196 -22.12 0.41 -14.88
N GLY A 197 -20.85 0.66 -14.58
CA GLY A 197 -19.70 0.30 -15.41
C GLY A 197 -18.66 -0.45 -14.61
N ALA A 198 -17.87 -1.25 -15.30
CA ALA A 198 -16.66 -1.87 -14.79
C ALA A 198 -15.48 -1.49 -15.70
N GLY A 199 -14.33 -1.20 -15.09
CA GLY A 199 -13.10 -0.88 -15.78
C GLY A 199 -11.94 -1.68 -15.18
N LEU A 200 -11.06 -2.17 -16.05
CA LEU A 200 -9.78 -2.73 -15.66
C LEU A 200 -8.68 -1.83 -16.24
N ALA A 201 -7.83 -1.30 -15.38
CA ALA A 201 -6.74 -0.42 -15.77
C ALA A 201 -5.41 -0.96 -15.26
N LEU A 202 -4.37 -0.68 -16.04
CA LEU A 202 -2.99 -0.86 -15.61
C LEU A 202 -2.55 0.41 -14.88
N LEU A 203 -1.94 0.25 -13.69
CA LEU A 203 -1.44 1.39 -12.91
C LEU A 203 -0.04 1.81 -13.33
N GLU A 204 0.34 3.01 -12.88
CA GLU A 204 1.63 3.63 -13.13
C GLU A 204 2.79 2.69 -12.79
N ASN A 205 3.91 2.85 -13.51
CA ASN A 205 5.13 2.06 -13.38
C ASN A 205 5.01 0.58 -13.77
N SER A 206 3.84 0.11 -14.23
CA SER A 206 3.68 -1.23 -14.77
C SER A 206 4.09 -1.27 -16.26
N PRO A 207 4.72 -2.36 -16.74
CA PRO A 207 5.02 -2.54 -18.16
C PRO A 207 3.75 -2.46 -19.02
N VAL A 208 3.81 -2.09 -20.30
CA VAL A 208 2.61 -2.05 -21.15
C VAL A 208 1.99 -3.44 -21.36
N ALA A 209 0.67 -3.55 -21.30
CA ALA A 209 -0.08 -4.79 -21.56
C ALA A 209 -1.20 -4.55 -22.58
N ASN A 210 -1.38 -5.52 -23.48
CA ASN A 210 -2.58 -5.59 -24.30
C ASN A 210 -3.68 -6.27 -23.50
N ILE A 211 -4.78 -5.56 -23.26
CA ILE A 211 -5.94 -6.09 -22.54
C ILE A 211 -7.02 -6.39 -23.56
N ARG A 212 -7.48 -7.64 -23.59
CA ARG A 212 -8.72 -8.03 -24.26
C ARG A 212 -9.71 -8.45 -23.19
N ALA A 213 -10.81 -7.73 -23.10
CA ALA A 213 -11.90 -8.05 -22.18
C ALA A 213 -13.11 -8.56 -22.97
N THR A 214 -13.72 -9.63 -22.47
CA THR A 214 -15.03 -10.14 -22.88
C THR A 214 -15.88 -10.19 -21.63
N TYR A 215 -17.06 -9.56 -21.67
CA TYR A 215 -18.03 -9.64 -20.58
C TYR A 215 -19.20 -10.49 -21.04
N THR A 216 -19.67 -11.35 -20.15
CA THR A 216 -20.89 -12.14 -20.33
C THR A 216 -21.82 -11.78 -19.18
N ILE A 217 -23.07 -11.44 -19.50
CA ILE A 217 -24.13 -11.25 -18.51
C ILE A 217 -25.00 -12.49 -18.60
N GLU A 218 -25.04 -13.27 -17.53
CA GLU A 218 -25.96 -14.41 -17.35
C GLU A 218 -27.19 -13.98 -16.57
#